data_AF-A0A820SWA2-F1
#
_entry.id   AF-A0A820SWA2-F1
#
_cell.length_a   1.000
_cell.length_b   1.000
_cell.length_c   1.000
_cell.angle_alpha   90.00
_cell.angle_beta   90.00
_cell.angle_gamma   90.00
#
_symmetry.space_group_name_H-M   'P 1'
#
loop_
_entity.id
_entity.type
_entity.pdbx_description
1 polymer ?
#
loop_
_entity_poly.entity_id
_entity_poly.type
_entity_poly.pdbx_seq_one_letter_code
_entity_poly.pdbx_strand_id
1 'polypeptide(L)'
;MTSIHVKARTSPYPGTTDISRTPVPDDKVPWTVNWSDYKPREYTEQFVLTKPVWADDSDAKKIKHYNEIDENIDRTSFIGKYEIDKETNRPKNAQGRTG
;
A
#
# COMPACT_ATOMS: atom_id res chain seq x y z
N MET A 1 -18.36 -14.13 -1.14
CA MET A 1 -17.31 -13.64 -2.05
C MET A 1 -16.97 -12.22 -1.64
N THR A 2 -15.73 -11.94 -1.25
CA THR A 2 -15.29 -10.55 -1.04
C THR A 2 -15.23 -9.86 -2.40
N SER A 3 -15.93 -8.75 -2.53
CA SER A 3 -15.91 -7.95 -3.76
C SER A 3 -14.49 -7.44 -4.00
N ILE A 4 -13.96 -7.64 -5.21
CA ILE A 4 -12.65 -7.14 -5.59
C ILE A 4 -12.70 -5.61 -5.66
N HIS A 5 -11.70 -4.94 -5.07
CA HIS A 5 -11.58 -3.49 -5.16
C HIS A 5 -11.27 -3.03 -6.61
N VAL A 6 -12.12 -2.16 -7.16
CA VAL A 6 -11.94 -1.61 -8.52
C VAL A 6 -11.29 -0.22 -8.48
N LYS A 7 -11.82 0.69 -7.66
CA LYS A 7 -11.33 2.08 -7.55
C LYS A 7 -9.85 2.17 -7.16
N ALA A 8 -9.35 1.25 -6.34
CA ALA A 8 -7.95 1.26 -5.91
C ALA A 8 -6.94 0.92 -7.02
N ARG A 9 -7.42 0.41 -8.17
CA ARG A 9 -6.61 0.01 -9.33
C ARG A 9 -6.76 0.97 -10.52
N THR A 10 -7.55 2.03 -10.39
CA THR A 10 -7.74 3.00 -11.49
C THR A 10 -6.50 3.87 -11.68
N SER A 11 -6.25 4.25 -12.94
CA SER A 11 -5.21 5.20 -13.33
C SER A 11 -5.83 6.41 -14.06
N PRO A 12 -5.20 7.59 -14.01
CA PRO A 12 -3.96 7.89 -13.27
C PRO A 12 -4.18 7.86 -11.76
N TYR A 13 -3.08 7.80 -11.00
CA TYR A 13 -3.13 7.97 -9.54
C TYR A 13 -3.77 9.34 -9.24
N PRO A 14 -4.71 9.44 -8.27
CA PRO A 14 -5.41 10.69 -8.01
C PRO A 14 -4.46 11.87 -7.77
N GLY A 15 -4.73 13.02 -8.39
CA GLY A 15 -3.88 14.21 -8.30
C GLY A 15 -2.73 14.25 -9.29
N THR A 16 -2.54 13.21 -10.10
CA THR A 16 -1.46 13.12 -11.10
C THR A 16 -2.03 13.02 -12.52
N THR A 17 -1.22 13.40 -13.51
CA THR A 17 -1.56 13.24 -14.95
C THR A 17 -0.77 12.13 -15.64
N ASP A 18 0.38 11.74 -15.09
CA ASP A 18 1.38 10.88 -15.72
C ASP A 18 1.73 9.62 -14.89
N ILE A 19 1.16 9.49 -13.69
CA ILE A 19 1.38 8.32 -12.82
C ILE A 19 0.31 7.27 -13.07
N SER A 20 0.61 6.33 -13.97
CA SER A 20 -0.18 5.11 -14.17
C SER A 20 0.29 3.98 -13.25
N ARG A 21 -0.67 3.28 -12.63
CA ARG A 21 -0.45 2.06 -11.86
C ARG A 21 -0.11 0.89 -12.78
N THR A 22 0.60 -0.11 -12.26
CA THR A 22 0.80 -1.37 -12.99
C THR A 22 -0.57 -2.08 -13.13
N PRO A 23 -1.02 -2.46 -14.33
CA PRO A 23 -2.29 -3.15 -14.48
C PRO A 23 -2.34 -4.45 -13.67
N VAL A 24 -3.38 -4.61 -12.85
CA VAL A 24 -3.61 -5.81 -12.03
C VAL A 24 -4.88 -6.51 -12.51
N PRO A 25 -4.77 -7.67 -13.19
CA PRO A 25 -5.92 -8.52 -13.50
C PRO A 25 -6.66 -8.98 -12.24
N ASP A 26 -7.97 -9.21 -12.35
CA ASP A 26 -8.82 -9.56 -11.20
C ASP A 26 -8.36 -10.86 -10.51
N ASP A 27 -7.94 -11.87 -11.26
CA ASP A 27 -7.41 -13.14 -10.75
C ASP A 27 -6.05 -12.97 -10.04
N LYS A 28 -5.36 -11.86 -10.24
CA LYS A 28 -4.07 -11.53 -9.63
C LYS A 28 -4.16 -10.54 -8.48
N VAL A 29 -5.35 -10.05 -8.14
CA VAL A 29 -5.54 -9.16 -6.99
C VAL A 29 -5.13 -9.81 -5.66
N PRO A 30 -5.55 -11.06 -5.33
CA PRO A 30 -5.23 -11.64 -4.03
C PRO A 30 -3.74 -11.93 -3.88
N TRP A 31 -3.14 -11.53 -2.74
CA TRP A 31 -1.72 -11.78 -2.46
C TRP A 31 -1.33 -13.25 -2.44
N THR A 32 -2.28 -14.14 -2.14
CA THR A 32 -2.10 -15.60 -2.15
C THR A 32 -1.80 -16.16 -3.55
N VAL A 33 -2.16 -15.43 -4.60
CA VAL A 33 -1.83 -15.80 -5.98
C VAL A 33 -0.39 -15.40 -6.27
N ASN A 34 0.43 -16.39 -6.63
CA ASN A 34 1.81 -16.16 -7.03
C ASN A 34 1.86 -15.31 -8.31
N TRP A 35 2.74 -14.30 -8.30
CA TRP A 35 2.97 -13.43 -9.45
C TRP A 35 4.37 -12.81 -9.34
N SER A 36 5.38 -13.54 -9.80
CA SER A 36 6.80 -13.14 -9.74
C SER A 36 7.10 -11.89 -10.56
N ASP A 37 6.35 -11.67 -11.64
CA ASP A 37 6.57 -10.54 -12.56
C ASP A 37 5.87 -9.26 -12.08
N TYR A 38 5.18 -9.30 -10.94
CA TYR A 38 4.49 -8.14 -10.38
C TYR A 38 5.50 -7.10 -9.89
N LYS A 39 5.66 -6.04 -10.70
CA LYS A 39 6.53 -4.89 -10.43
C LYS A 39 5.68 -3.62 -10.44
N PRO A 40 5.02 -3.28 -9.32
CA PRO A 40 4.22 -2.05 -9.23
C PRO A 40 5.12 -0.83 -9.40
N ARG A 41 4.58 0.25 -9.96
CA ARG A 41 5.30 1.52 -10.05
C ARG A 41 5.44 2.11 -8.65
N GLU A 42 6.66 2.33 -8.18
CA GLU A 42 6.88 3.01 -6.92
C GLU A 42 6.58 4.51 -7.08
N TYR A 43 5.77 5.04 -6.18
CA TYR A 43 5.36 6.44 -6.19
C TYR A 43 4.91 6.90 -4.81
N THR A 44 5.36 8.08 -4.41
CA THR A 44 4.90 8.86 -3.27
C THR A 44 4.83 10.32 -3.70
N GLU A 45 3.76 11.02 -3.34
CA GLU A 45 3.59 12.44 -3.69
C GLU A 45 4.71 13.30 -3.11
N GLN A 46 5.18 14.31 -3.87
CA GLN A 46 6.36 15.09 -3.50
C GLN A 46 6.20 15.81 -2.16
N PHE A 47 5.00 16.32 -1.87
CA PHE A 47 4.70 16.97 -0.59
C PHE A 47 4.69 16.00 0.59
N VAL A 48 4.35 14.72 0.39
CA VAL A 48 4.48 13.70 1.44
C VAL A 48 5.97 13.46 1.74
N LEU A 49 6.81 13.44 0.71
CA LEU A 49 8.26 13.25 0.84
C LEU A 49 8.94 14.39 1.62
N THR A 50 8.34 15.59 1.71
CA THR A 50 8.84 16.68 2.56
C THR A 50 8.57 16.45 4.05
N LYS A 51 7.94 15.33 4.43
CA LYS A 51 7.65 14.93 5.82
C LYS A 51 6.88 15.99 6.60
N PRO A 52 5.68 16.41 6.15
CA PRO A 52 4.80 17.22 6.97
C PRO A 52 4.44 16.48 8.27
N VAL A 53 3.98 17.21 9.28
CA VAL A 53 3.75 16.67 10.65
C VAL A 53 2.81 15.46 10.74
N TRP A 54 2.01 15.21 9.71
CA TRP A 54 1.06 14.10 9.62
C TRP A 54 1.59 12.90 8.82
N ALA A 55 2.73 13.04 8.15
CA ALA A 55 3.31 11.99 7.30
C ALA A 55 4.37 11.19 8.06
N ASP A 56 4.37 9.88 7.83
CA ASP A 56 5.41 8.97 8.31
C ASP A 56 6.77 9.25 7.65
N ASP A 57 7.83 8.68 8.24
CA ASP A 57 9.14 8.65 7.59
C ASP A 57 9.07 7.83 6.28
N SER A 58 9.72 8.33 5.23
CA SER A 58 9.81 7.64 3.94
C SER A 58 10.57 6.32 4.02
N ASP A 59 11.45 6.17 5.00
CA ASP A 59 12.10 4.91 5.32
C ASP A 59 11.23 4.08 6.27
N ALA A 60 10.46 3.16 5.69
CA ALA A 60 9.58 2.25 6.42
C ALA A 60 10.31 1.38 7.45
N LYS A 61 11.63 1.20 7.35
CA LYS A 61 12.41 0.44 8.34
C LYS A 61 12.51 1.13 9.70
N LYS A 62 12.21 2.43 9.77
CA LYS A 62 12.15 3.18 11.03
C LYS A 62 10.84 2.97 11.78
N ILE A 63 9.80 2.48 11.11
CA ILE A 63 8.51 2.18 11.72
C ILE A 63 8.59 0.77 12.33
N LYS A 64 8.40 0.69 13.64
CA LYS A 64 8.57 -0.55 14.41
C LYS A 64 7.25 -1.22 14.77
N HIS A 65 6.23 -0.42 15.01
CA HIS A 65 4.96 -0.87 15.54
C HIS A 65 3.93 -0.84 14.42
N TYR A 66 3.46 -2.01 13.99
CA TYR A 66 2.38 -2.15 13.04
C TYR A 66 1.28 -3.01 13.66
N ASN A 67 0.04 -2.83 13.20
CA ASN A 67 -1.13 -3.53 13.75
C ASN A 67 -1.37 -3.27 15.25
N GLU A 68 -0.90 -2.12 15.76
CA GLU A 68 -1.06 -1.66 17.14
C GLU A 68 -1.05 -0.13 17.20
N ILE A 69 -1.28 0.43 18.40
CA ILE A 69 -1.17 1.88 18.64
C ILE A 69 0.32 2.19 18.87
N ASP A 70 0.89 3.00 17.98
CA ASP A 70 2.28 3.46 17.98
C ASP A 70 2.33 4.90 18.49
N GLU A 71 2.48 5.06 19.80
CA GLU A 71 2.40 6.35 20.51
C GLU A 71 1.08 7.11 20.22
N ASN A 72 1.13 8.16 19.40
CA ASN A 72 -0.02 8.97 19.00
C ASN A 72 -0.59 8.59 17.62
N ILE A 73 -0.11 7.50 17.02
CA ILE A 73 -0.54 7.01 15.71
C ILE A 73 -1.22 5.65 15.88
N ASP A 74 -2.52 5.57 15.61
CA ASP A 74 -3.22 4.29 15.56
C ASP A 74 -2.97 3.62 14.20
N ARG A 75 -2.15 2.56 14.21
CA ARG A 75 -1.81 1.77 13.01
C ARG A 75 -2.63 0.48 12.93
N THR A 76 -3.69 0.33 13.72
CA THR A 76 -4.59 -0.83 13.64
C THR A 76 -5.52 -0.75 12.42
N SER A 77 -6.10 -1.89 12.06
CA SER A 77 -7.08 -2.00 10.98
C SER A 77 -8.36 -2.60 11.50
N PHE A 78 -9.49 -1.99 11.15
CA PHE A 78 -10.82 -2.46 11.55
C PHE A 78 -11.21 -3.81 10.94
N ILE A 79 -10.52 -4.25 9.88
CA ILE A 79 -10.77 -5.53 9.20
C ILE A 79 -9.78 -6.63 9.61
N GLY A 80 -9.02 -6.40 10.68
CA GLY A 80 -8.02 -7.33 11.20
C GLY A 80 -6.59 -6.97 10.80
N LYS A 81 -5.64 -7.79 11.26
CA LYS A 81 -4.21 -7.56 11.05
C LYS A 81 -3.83 -7.68 9.57
N TYR A 82 -3.05 -6.74 9.08
CA TYR A 82 -2.45 -6.77 7.74
C TYR A 82 -1.03 -7.33 7.80
N GLU A 83 -0.63 -8.00 6.71
CA GLU A 83 0.72 -8.54 6.56
C GLU A 83 1.73 -7.40 6.34
N ILE A 84 2.94 -7.59 6.87
CA ILE A 84 4.10 -6.73 6.59
C ILE A 84 5.00 -7.44 5.59
N ASP A 85 5.32 -6.76 4.50
CA ASP A 85 6.30 -7.23 3.53
C ASP A 85 7.69 -7.29 4.17
N LYS A 86 8.32 -8.46 4.13
CA LYS A 86 9.58 -8.71 4.85
C LYS A 86 10.78 -7.98 4.25
N GLU A 87 10.75 -7.68 2.96
CA GLU A 87 11.87 -7.06 2.25
C GLU A 87 11.85 -5.54 2.41
N THR A 88 10.67 -4.94 2.28
CA THR A 88 10.47 -3.50 2.31
C THR A 88 10.07 -2.96 3.68
N ASN A 89 9.66 -3.82 4.62
CA ASN A 89 9.04 -3.47 5.90
C ASN A 89 7.76 -2.62 5.75
N ARG A 90 7.04 -2.75 4.62
CA ARG A 90 5.83 -1.98 4.33
C ARG A 90 4.56 -2.83 4.51
N PRO A 91 3.44 -2.25 4.94
CA PRO A 91 2.16 -2.92 4.98
C PRO A 91 1.70 -3.40 3.59
N LYS A 92 1.20 -4.64 3.52
CA LYS A 92 0.45 -5.13 2.36
C LYS A 92 -1.02 -4.79 2.55
N ASN A 93 -1.64 -4.17 1.54
CA ASN A 93 -3.07 -3.90 1.55
C ASN A 93 -3.85 -5.21 1.76
N ALA A 94 -4.66 -5.29 2.82
CA ALA A 94 -5.42 -6.48 3.15
C ALA A 94 -6.43 -6.90 2.06
N GLN A 95 -6.80 -5.99 1.15
CA GLN A 95 -7.72 -6.26 0.02
C GLN A 95 -7.01 -6.71 -1.26
N GLY A 96 -5.68 -6.72 -1.30
CA GLY A 96 -4.90 -7.21 -2.46
C GLY A 96 -4.08 -6.14 -3.18
N ARG A 97 -3.50 -6.53 -4.32
CA ARG A 97 -2.61 -5.73 -5.17
C ARG A 97 -3.34 -4.56 -5.82
N THR A 98 -2.70 -3.41 -5.89
CA THR A 98 -3.25 -2.19 -6.51
C THR A 98 -2.58 -1.79 -7.82
N GLY A 99 -1.39 -2.34 -8.10
CA GLY A 99 -0.48 -1.78 -9.09
C GLY A 99 0.21 -0.52 -8.61
#